data_AF-A0A380JCE0-F1
#
_entry.id   AF-A0A380JCE0-F1
#
_cell.length_a   1.000
_cell.length_b   1.000
_cell.length_c   1.000
_cell.angle_alpha   90.00
_cell.angle_beta   90.00
_cell.angle_gamma   90.00
#
_symmetry.space_group_name_H-M   'P 1'
#
loop_
_entity.id
_entity.type
_entity.pdbx_description
1 polymer ?
#
loop_
_entity_poly.entity_id
_entity_poly.type
_entity_poly.pdbx_seq_one_letter_code
_entity_poly.pdbx_strand_id
1 'polypeptide(L)' 'MLHFENDYNEGVHPKLLEALTKTNGENLAGYGLDTYSEKASQKIKDACQAPDAQFFFPNGWNPDQSGCY' A
#
# COMPACT_ATOMS: atom_id res chain seq x y z
N MET A 1 -26.06 -0.11 16.53
CA MET A 1 -25.67 -1.35 17.22
C MET A 1 -24.15 -1.34 17.28
N LEU A 2 -23.53 -1.76 18.39
CA LEU A 2 -22.07 -1.90 18.43
C LEU A 2 -21.73 -3.34 18.02
N HIS A 3 -20.86 -3.47 17.01
CA HIS A 3 -20.37 -4.74 16.48
C HIS A 3 -19.02 -5.05 17.13
N PHE A 4 -18.89 -6.24 17.73
CA PHE A 4 -17.73 -6.68 18.50
C PHE A 4 -17.19 -8.05 18.05
N GLU A 5 -17.57 -8.52 16.87
CA GLU A 5 -17.26 -9.86 16.39
C GLU A 5 -15.83 -9.97 15.87
N ASN A 6 -15.31 -8.93 15.23
CA ASN A 6 -13.93 -8.78 14.74
C ASN A 6 -13.67 -7.33 14.27
N ASP A 7 -12.42 -7.02 13.92
CA ASP A 7 -11.91 -5.73 13.47
C ASP A 7 -11.94 -5.52 11.94
N TYR A 8 -12.54 -6.45 11.19
CA TYR A 8 -12.68 -6.42 9.73
C TYR A 8 -14.13 -6.66 9.26
N ASN A 9 -15.11 -6.38 10.14
CA ASN A 9 -16.54 -6.48 9.82
C ASN A 9 -17.04 -5.32 8.94
N GLU A 10 -16.33 -4.20 9.00
CA GLU A 10 -16.62 -3.03 8.19
C GLU A 10 -15.74 -3.03 6.95
N GLY A 11 -16.19 -2.29 5.94
CA GLY A 11 -15.41 -2.09 4.72
C GLY A 11 -14.18 -1.19 4.94
N VAL A 12 -13.89 -0.38 3.92
CA VAL A 12 -12.73 0.50 3.93
C VAL A 12 -13.03 1.85 4.59
N HIS A 13 -12.03 2.45 5.24
CA HIS A 13 -12.14 3.81 5.80
C HIS A 13 -12.58 4.84 4.72
N PRO A 14 -13.54 5.75 4.98
CA PRO A 14 -14.11 6.64 3.96
C PRO A 14 -13.08 7.45 3.16
N LYS A 15 -12.04 7.97 3.82
CA LYS A 15 -10.95 8.70 3.15
C LYS A 15 -10.17 7.86 2.15
N LEU A 16 -10.01 6.56 2.41
CA LEU A 16 -9.33 5.66 1.48
C LEU A 16 -10.26 5.31 0.31
N LEU A 17 -11.56 5.14 0.54
CA LEU A 17 -12.55 4.97 -0.53
C LEU A 17 -12.61 6.19 -1.47
N GLU A 18 -12.59 7.39 -0.90
CA GLU A 18 -12.56 8.64 -1.66
C GLU A 18 -11.28 8.73 -2.51
N ALA A 19 -10.13 8.42 -1.92
CA ALA A 19 -8.85 8.42 -2.63
C ALA A 19 -8.88 7.45 -3.81
N LEU A 20 -9.31 6.19 -3.61
CA LEU A 20 -9.44 5.19 -4.66
C LEU A 20 -10.37 5.66 -5.79
N THR A 21 -11.52 6.24 -5.43
CA THR A 21 -12.49 6.75 -6.41
C THR A 21 -11.90 7.90 -7.23
N LYS A 22 -11.22 8.83 -6.57
CA LYS A 22 -10.60 10.00 -7.21
C LYS A 22 -9.51 9.60 -8.20
N THR A 23 -8.72 8.58 -7.88
CA THR A 23 -7.57 8.14 -8.68
C THR A 23 -7.91 7.02 -9.65
N ASN A 24 -9.17 6.57 -9.71
CA ASN A 24 -9.57 5.38 -10.46
C ASN A 24 -9.32 5.48 -11.98
N GLY A 25 -9.30 6.71 -12.53
CA GLY A 25 -9.03 6.95 -13.95
C GLY A 25 -7.55 7.21 -14.27
N GLU A 26 -6.67 7.22 -13.28
CA GLU A 26 -5.25 7.48 -13.49
C GLU A 26 -4.56 6.25 -14.08
N ASN A 27 -3.80 6.44 -15.15
CA ASN A 27 -2.93 5.38 -15.66
C ASN A 27 -1.62 5.38 -14.86
N LEU A 28 -1.33 4.26 -14.22
CA LEU A 28 -0.18 4.10 -13.33
C LEU A 28 0.66 2.90 -13.76
N ALA A 29 1.96 2.96 -13.46
CA ALA A 29 2.83 1.82 -13.64
C ALA A 29 2.38 0.65 -12.74
N GLY A 30 2.46 -0.57 -13.25
CA GLY A 30 2.13 -1.76 -12.47
C GLY A 30 3.23 -2.17 -11.50
N TYR A 31 3.02 -3.30 -10.80
CA TYR A 31 4.05 -4.01 -10.02
C TYR A 31 4.72 -3.17 -8.92
N GLY A 32 3.98 -2.25 -8.31
CA GLY A 32 4.49 -1.41 -7.21
C GLY A 32 5.47 -0.31 -7.65
N LEU A 33 5.57 -0.06 -8.95
CA LEU A 33 6.45 0.97 -9.53
C LEU A 33 5.76 2.33 -9.68
N ASP A 34 4.55 2.49 -9.13
CA ASP A 34 3.78 3.73 -9.18
C ASP A 34 4.12 4.70 -8.03
N THR A 35 3.68 5.95 -8.20
CA THR A 35 3.94 7.02 -7.22
C THR A 35 3.29 6.80 -5.86
N TYR A 36 2.16 6.06 -5.77
CA TYR A 36 1.52 5.78 -4.50
C TYR A 36 2.30 4.73 -3.72
N SER A 37 2.80 3.71 -4.39
CA SER A 37 3.71 2.70 -3.82
C SER A 37 5.00 3.33 -3.30
N GLU A 38 5.62 4.24 -4.07
CA GLU A 38 6.80 5.00 -3.64
C GLU A 38 6.53 5.85 -2.39
N LYS A 39 5.45 6.65 -2.42
CA LYS A 39 5.05 7.50 -1.28
C LYS A 39 4.72 6.69 -0.03
N ALA A 40 4.06 5.54 -0.18
CA ALA A 40 3.74 4.66 0.92
C ALA A 40 5.01 4.05 1.53
N SER A 41 5.94 3.57 0.70
CA SER A 41 7.26 3.09 1.14
C SER A 41 8.00 4.15 1.95
N GLN A 42 8.08 5.40 1.45
CA GLN A 42 8.76 6.48 2.18
C GLN A 42 8.09 6.76 3.54
N LYS A 43 6.76 6.85 3.59
CA LYS A 43 6.04 7.07 4.85
C LYS A 43 6.28 5.97 5.88
N ILE A 44 6.38 4.71 5.42
CA ILE A 44 6.66 3.57 6.29
C ILE A 44 8.10 3.66 6.82
N LYS A 45 9.08 3.92 5.94
CA LYS A 45 10.49 4.11 6.35
C LYS A 45 10.63 5.21 7.40
N ASP A 46 9.96 6.35 7.19
CA ASP A 46 9.97 7.47 8.12
C ASP A 46 9.33 7.11 9.45
N ALA A 47 8.16 6.46 9.43
CA ALA A 47 7.45 6.02 10.63
C ALA A 47 8.23 4.96 11.43
N CYS A 48 8.98 4.10 10.75
CA CYS A 48 9.84 3.09 11.33
C CYS A 48 11.25 3.60 11.68
N GLN A 49 11.58 4.86 11.36
CA GLN A 49 12.92 5.44 11.53
C GLN A 49 14.03 4.62 10.84
N ALA A 50 13.72 4.04 9.69
CA ALA A 50 14.58 3.11 8.96
C ALA A 50 14.72 3.57 7.49
N PRO A 51 15.49 4.64 7.21
CA PRO A 51 15.58 5.22 5.86
C PRO A 51 16.17 4.25 4.83
N ASP A 52 17.06 3.36 5.26
CA ASP A 52 17.76 2.39 4.40
C ASP A 52 17.01 1.06 4.25
N ALA A 53 15.85 0.91 4.91
CA ALA A 53 15.06 -0.32 4.82
C ALA A 53 14.55 -0.54 3.38
N GLN A 54 14.49 -1.80 2.98
CA GLN A 54 13.81 -2.20 1.76
C GLN A 54 12.38 -2.59 2.10
N PHE A 55 11.44 -2.12 1.29
CA PHE A 55 10.02 -2.37 1.48
C PHE A 55 9.46 -3.04 0.23
N PHE A 56 8.75 -4.15 0.42
CA PHE A 56 8.14 -4.91 -0.65
C PHE A 56 6.65 -5.11 -0.35
N PHE A 57 5.79 -4.79 -1.32
CA PHE A 57 4.37 -5.05 -1.22
C PHE A 57 4.10 -6.55 -1.52
N PRO A 58 3.43 -7.30 -0.63
CA PRO A 58 3.22 -8.76 -0.77
C PRO A 58 2.50 -9.21 -2.05
N ASN A 59 1.86 -8.29 -2.76
CA ASN A 59 0.97 -8.53 -3.90
C ASN A 59 1.28 -7.61 -5.11
N GLY A 60 2.50 -7.06 -5.16
CA GLY A 60 3.07 -6.38 -6.33
C GLY A 60 4.44 -6.97 -6.67
N TRP A 61 4.46 -8.11 -7.39
CA TRP A 61 5.68 -8.82 -7.78
C TRP A 61 6.52 -8.02 -8.77
N ASN A 62 7.75 -7.65 -8.40
CA ASN A 62 8.75 -7.14 -9.33
C ASN A 62 9.62 -8.33 -9.83
N PRO A 63 9.62 -8.66 -11.14
CA PRO A 63 10.44 -9.76 -11.67
C PRO A 63 11.95 -9.51 -11.61
N ASP A 64 12.41 -8.29 -11.32
CA ASP A 64 13.85 -7.98 -11.20
C ASP A 64 14.48 -8.43 -9.86
N GLN A 65 13.66 -8.79 -8.86
CA GLN A 65 14.12 -9.31 -7.57
C GLN A 65 14.21 -10.84 -7.60
N SER A 66 14.98 -11.39 -8.54
CA SER A 66 15.46 -12.76 -8.43
C SER A 66 16.56 -12.80 -7.36
N GLY A 67 16.18 -12.95 -6.08
CA GLY A 67 17.19 -13.04 -5.03
C GLY A 67 16.64 -13.23 -3.62
N CYS A 68 16.61 -14.50 -3.20
CA CYS A 68 16.62 -14.97 -1.82
C CYS A 68 15.32 -14.83 -1.00
N TYR A 69 14.54 -15.92 -1.00
CA TYR A 69 13.94 -16.44 0.23
C TYR A 69 15.03 -16.92 1.18
#